data_AF-A0A349BRP4-F1
#
_entry.id   AF-A0A349BRP4-F1
#
_cell.length_a   1.000
_cell.length_b   1.000
_cell.length_c   1.000
_cell.angle_alpha   90.00
_cell.angle_beta   90.00
_cell.angle_gamma   90.00
#
_symmetry.space_group_name_H-M   'P 1'
#
loop_
_entity.id
_entity.type
_entity.pdbx_description
1 polymer ?
#
loop_
_entity_poly.entity_id
_entity_poly.type
_entity_poly.pdbx_seq_one_letter_code
_entity_poly.pdbx_strand_id
1 'polypeptide(L)'
;MLTRRHIRIKVMQSAYSFSHKENSKLQDELVFFETSVSQAYNLHLSLLALMKSLVDFTLDQITTHAKLRSVEAKSHHLELLTKNRVLCMIHKHPILEKKLQTKKFIKWDLEFVFLKDLMRKITSDTFYKAYEQIENPTWEDDVKWFSKCFKNHIASSDYLYEYLEDQQITWIDDLPLVNTFLSKSFKQLEEGKFESLPFPEFEKHHEDFVFGRELLEKTIANDLQLQHELEGKTP
;
A
#
# COMPACT_ATOMS: atom_id res chain seq x y z
N MET A 1 11.60 0.23 -4.71
CA MET A 1 10.41 1.02 -4.32
C MET A 1 10.85 2.31 -3.63
N LEU A 2 11.57 2.22 -2.51
CA LEU A 2 12.16 3.38 -1.85
C LEU A 2 13.31 3.95 -2.69
N THR A 3 13.47 5.28 -2.67
CA THR A 3 14.58 5.99 -3.33
C THR A 3 15.46 6.65 -2.29
N ARG A 4 16.68 7.09 -2.65
CA ARG A 4 17.55 7.87 -1.75
C ARG A 4 16.87 9.06 -1.09
N ARG A 5 15.92 9.71 -1.78
CA ARG A 5 15.14 10.81 -1.19
C ARG A 5 14.30 10.33 -0.01
N HIS A 6 13.63 9.20 -0.13
CA HIS A 6 12.80 8.63 0.93
C HIS A 6 13.65 8.12 2.09
N ILE A 7 14.81 7.52 1.78
CA ILE A 7 15.77 7.15 2.82
C ILE A 7 16.21 8.37 3.63
N ARG A 8 16.53 9.51 2.99
CA ARG A 8 16.90 10.75 3.71
C ARG A 8 15.77 11.27 4.59
N ILE A 9 14.52 11.17 4.15
CA ILE A 9 13.35 11.56 4.97
C ILE A 9 13.30 10.68 6.22
N LYS A 10 13.42 9.36 6.08
CA LYS A 10 13.44 8.43 7.22
C LYS A 10 14.62 8.68 8.17
N VAL A 11 15.80 8.99 7.63
CA VAL A 11 16.96 9.41 8.44
C VAL A 11 16.65 10.67 9.22
N MET A 12 16.02 11.67 8.59
CA MET A 12 15.62 12.91 9.27
C MET A 12 14.61 12.62 10.40
N GLN A 13 13.62 11.76 10.16
CA GLN A 13 12.65 11.35 11.18
C GLN A 13 13.33 10.71 12.40
N SER A 14 14.27 9.78 12.18
CA SER A 14 15.06 9.17 13.25
C SER A 14 15.96 10.17 13.97
N ALA A 15 16.62 11.07 13.24
CA ALA A 15 17.46 12.10 13.84
C ALA A 15 16.64 13.09 14.68
N TYR A 16 15.45 13.46 14.22
CA TYR A 16 14.51 14.30 14.96
C TYR A 16 14.00 13.62 16.23
N SER A 17 13.64 12.33 16.13
CA SER A 17 13.28 11.50 17.28
C SER A 17 14.41 11.42 18.31
N PHE A 18 15.66 11.27 17.86
CA PHE A 18 16.84 11.26 18.72
C PHE A 18 16.98 12.55 19.53
N SER A 19 16.83 13.72 18.89
CA SER A 19 17.06 15.02 19.52
C SER A 19 15.97 15.44 20.51
N HIS A 20 14.76 14.88 20.41
CA HIS A 20 13.62 15.23 21.28
C HIS A 20 13.41 14.28 22.45
N LYS A 21 14.06 13.12 22.46
CA LYS A 21 13.97 12.14 23.54
C LYS A 21 15.10 12.33 24.55
N GLU A 22 14.76 12.38 25.83
CA GLU A 22 15.76 12.34 26.91
C GLU A 22 16.41 10.95 26.97
N ASN A 23 17.75 10.89 27.08
CA ASN A 23 18.54 9.65 27.13
C ASN A 23 18.44 8.75 25.88
N SER A 24 18.24 9.33 24.69
CA SER A 24 18.28 8.60 23.42
C SER A 24 19.59 7.85 23.19
N LYS A 25 19.49 6.60 22.75
CA LYS A 25 20.66 5.82 22.30
C LYS A 25 20.65 5.70 20.79
N LEU A 26 21.81 5.86 20.17
CA LEU A 26 22.00 5.70 18.73
C LEU A 26 21.43 4.35 18.23
N GLN A 27 21.65 3.27 18.99
CA GLN A 27 21.15 1.95 18.64
C GLN A 27 19.63 1.88 18.52
N ASP A 28 18.90 2.58 19.38
CA ASP A 28 17.43 2.59 19.37
C ASP A 28 16.91 3.31 18.11
N GLU A 29 17.57 4.39 17.71
CA GLU A 29 17.20 5.15 16.51
C GLU A 29 17.61 4.46 15.21
N LEU A 30 18.71 3.70 15.23
CA LEU A 30 19.04 2.80 14.12
C LEU A 30 17.94 1.75 13.97
N VAL A 31 17.51 1.10 15.05
CA VAL A 31 16.41 0.11 15.01
C VAL A 31 15.10 0.75 14.54
N PHE A 32 14.79 1.96 15.00
CA PHE A 32 13.63 2.72 14.52
C PHE A 32 13.73 3.00 13.01
N PHE A 33 14.89 3.45 12.51
CA PHE A 33 15.15 3.63 11.09
C PHE A 33 14.95 2.34 10.30
N GLU A 34 15.60 1.22 10.70
CA GLU A 34 15.47 -0.07 10.01
C GLU A 34 14.01 -0.53 9.96
N THR A 35 13.30 -0.37 11.08
CA THR A 35 11.89 -0.73 11.19
C THR A 35 11.04 0.13 10.27
N SER A 36 11.22 1.45 10.27
CA SER A 36 10.47 2.37 9.40
C SER A 36 10.67 2.08 7.92
N VAL A 37 11.88 1.70 7.50
CA VAL A 37 12.19 1.31 6.12
C VAL A 37 11.46 0.01 5.77
N SER A 38 11.56 -1.01 6.63
CA SER A 38 10.89 -2.30 6.45
C SER A 38 9.36 -2.16 6.42
N GLN A 39 8.81 -1.26 7.24
CA GLN A 39 7.36 -1.02 7.31
C GLN A 39 6.77 -0.47 6.01
N ALA A 40 7.50 0.31 5.23
CA ALA A 40 7.05 0.77 3.92
C ALA A 40 6.72 -0.41 2.96
N TYR A 41 7.51 -1.49 3.02
CA TYR A 41 7.26 -2.70 2.24
C TYR A 41 6.06 -3.49 2.79
N ASN A 42 5.84 -3.46 4.10
CA ASN A 42 4.64 -4.05 4.68
C ASN A 42 3.38 -3.26 4.27
N LEU A 43 3.45 -1.93 4.19
CA LEU A 43 2.35 -1.09 3.69
C LEU A 43 1.95 -1.48 2.27
N HIS A 44 2.92 -1.66 1.38
CA HIS A 44 2.67 -2.17 0.03
C HIS A 44 1.88 -3.50 0.07
N LEU A 45 2.30 -4.45 0.90
CA LEU A 45 1.63 -5.75 1.02
C LEU A 45 0.22 -5.59 1.62
N SER A 46 0.03 -4.72 2.61
CA SER A 46 -1.28 -4.40 3.19
C SER A 46 -2.25 -3.85 2.14
N LEU A 47 -1.80 -2.98 1.23
CA LEU A 47 -2.67 -2.45 0.16
C LEU A 47 -3.05 -3.51 -0.88
N LEU A 48 -2.14 -4.43 -1.21
CA LEU A 48 -2.49 -5.59 -2.05
C LEU A 48 -3.44 -6.55 -1.33
N ALA A 49 -3.25 -6.75 -0.01
CA ALA A 49 -4.15 -7.55 0.81
C ALA A 49 -5.55 -6.95 0.84
N LEU A 50 -5.69 -5.63 0.89
CA LEU A 50 -6.99 -4.95 0.81
C LEU A 50 -7.74 -5.32 -0.47
N MET A 51 -7.05 -5.35 -1.61
CA MET A 51 -7.66 -5.73 -2.90
C MET A 51 -8.11 -7.19 -2.88
N LYS A 52 -7.31 -8.09 -2.30
CA LYS A 52 -7.68 -9.49 -2.10
C LYS A 52 -8.94 -9.60 -1.24
N SER A 53 -8.97 -8.93 -0.08
CA SER A 53 -10.11 -8.96 0.84
C SER A 53 -11.36 -8.31 0.26
N LEU A 54 -11.24 -7.30 -0.61
CA LEU A 54 -12.36 -6.75 -1.36
C LEU A 54 -12.98 -7.78 -2.31
N VAL A 55 -12.16 -8.58 -3.00
CA VAL A 55 -12.64 -9.67 -3.86
C VAL A 55 -13.33 -10.74 -3.03
N ASP A 56 -12.70 -11.20 -1.94
CA ASP A 56 -13.28 -12.20 -1.03
C ASP A 56 -14.63 -11.74 -0.48
N PHE A 57 -14.69 -10.50 0.02
CA PHE A 57 -15.94 -9.90 0.52
C PHE A 57 -17.01 -9.84 -0.57
N THR A 58 -16.65 -9.47 -1.80
CA THR A 58 -17.60 -9.38 -2.92
C THR A 58 -18.15 -10.76 -3.29
N LEU A 59 -17.31 -11.80 -3.31
CA LEU A 59 -17.73 -13.18 -3.55
C LEU A 59 -18.70 -13.69 -2.48
N ASP A 60 -18.47 -13.33 -1.21
CA ASP A 60 -19.39 -13.64 -0.11
C ASP A 60 -20.74 -12.93 -0.26
N GLN A 61 -20.74 -11.67 -0.71
CA GLN A 61 -21.99 -10.94 -1.01
C GLN A 61 -22.76 -11.58 -2.16
N ILE A 62 -22.10 -11.97 -3.26
CA ILE A 62 -22.73 -12.69 -4.38
C ILE A 62 -23.39 -13.98 -3.90
N THR A 63 -22.66 -14.78 -3.12
CA THR A 63 -23.15 -16.05 -2.56
C THR A 63 -24.36 -15.83 -1.66
N THR A 64 -24.33 -14.77 -0.85
CA THR A 64 -25.44 -14.40 0.04
C THR A 64 -26.68 -13.96 -0.75
N HIS A 65 -26.50 -13.15 -1.80
CA HIS A 65 -27.59 -12.71 -2.67
C HIS A 65 -28.26 -13.87 -3.42
N ALA A 66 -27.46 -14.84 -3.91
CA ALA A 66 -27.98 -16.04 -4.55
C ALA A 66 -28.85 -16.87 -3.60
N LYS A 67 -28.42 -17.05 -2.33
CA LYS A 67 -29.19 -17.76 -1.31
C LYS A 67 -30.51 -17.06 -0.96
N LEU A 68 -30.51 -15.72 -0.93
CA LEU A 68 -31.67 -14.90 -0.55
C LEU A 68 -32.66 -14.65 -1.70
N ARG A 69 -32.40 -15.18 -2.92
CA ARG A 69 -33.17 -14.88 -4.15
C ARG A 69 -33.36 -13.38 -4.40
N SER A 70 -32.43 -12.55 -3.92
CA SER A 70 -32.48 -11.11 -4.15
C SER A 70 -32.04 -10.80 -5.59
N VAL A 71 -32.89 -10.08 -6.33
CA VAL A 71 -32.75 -9.53 -7.70
C VAL A 71 -31.44 -9.91 -8.43
N GLU A 72 -31.54 -10.75 -9.46
CA GLU A 72 -30.45 -11.22 -10.34
C GLU A 72 -29.56 -10.08 -10.89
N ALA A 73 -30.15 -8.91 -11.19
CA ALA A 73 -29.42 -7.74 -11.65
C ALA A 73 -28.38 -7.20 -10.63
N LYS A 74 -28.53 -7.49 -9.34
CA LYS A 74 -27.53 -7.14 -8.33
C LYS A 74 -26.33 -8.09 -8.31
N SER A 75 -26.50 -9.33 -8.80
CA SER A 75 -25.40 -10.30 -8.88
C SER A 75 -24.46 -9.98 -10.04
N HIS A 76 -25.01 -9.61 -11.20
CA HIS A 76 -24.22 -9.46 -12.42
C HIS A 76 -23.09 -8.42 -12.31
N HIS A 77 -23.38 -7.25 -11.74
CA HIS A 77 -22.34 -6.22 -11.55
C HIS A 77 -21.27 -6.71 -10.56
N LEU A 78 -21.65 -7.26 -9.40
CA LEU A 78 -20.66 -7.79 -8.45
C LEU A 78 -19.80 -8.90 -9.07
N GLU A 79 -20.39 -9.76 -9.90
CA GLU A 79 -19.66 -10.78 -10.64
C GLU A 79 -18.63 -10.17 -11.59
N LEU A 80 -19.01 -9.15 -12.36
CA LEU A 80 -18.08 -8.46 -13.27
C LEU A 80 -16.88 -7.89 -12.51
N LEU A 81 -17.10 -7.33 -11.31
CA LEU A 81 -16.02 -6.85 -10.44
C LEU A 81 -15.04 -7.97 -10.08
N THR A 82 -15.56 -9.12 -9.63
CA THR A 82 -14.72 -10.27 -9.24
C THR A 82 -14.05 -10.97 -10.43
N LYS A 83 -14.61 -10.86 -11.64
CA LYS A 83 -14.09 -11.45 -12.88
C LYS A 83 -13.04 -10.59 -13.58
N ASN A 84 -12.84 -9.34 -13.16
CA ASN A 84 -11.76 -8.50 -13.70
C ASN A 84 -10.41 -9.23 -13.55
N ARG A 85 -9.67 -9.39 -14.65
CA ARG A 85 -8.48 -10.26 -14.66
C ARG A 85 -7.35 -9.73 -13.79
N VAL A 86 -7.22 -8.41 -13.64
CA VAL A 86 -6.21 -7.80 -12.76
C VAL A 86 -6.50 -8.11 -11.29
N LEU A 87 -7.75 -7.93 -10.86
CA LEU A 87 -8.17 -8.31 -9.51
C LEU A 87 -8.00 -9.81 -9.24
N CYS A 88 -8.37 -10.66 -10.21
CA CYS A 88 -8.13 -12.11 -10.14
C CYS A 88 -6.65 -12.45 -10.00
N MET A 89 -5.78 -11.77 -10.76
CA MET A 89 -4.33 -11.98 -10.71
C MET A 89 -3.78 -11.63 -9.33
N ILE A 90 -4.18 -10.50 -8.74
CA ILE A 90 -3.77 -10.10 -7.38
C ILE A 90 -4.31 -11.10 -6.34
N HIS A 91 -5.60 -11.43 -6.42
CA HIS A 91 -6.30 -12.31 -5.48
C HIS A 91 -5.67 -13.70 -5.38
N LYS A 92 -5.23 -14.24 -6.53
CA LYS A 92 -4.62 -15.57 -6.67
C LYS A 92 -3.09 -15.55 -6.70
N HIS A 93 -2.45 -14.42 -6.40
CA HIS A 93 -1.01 -14.30 -6.54
C HIS A 93 -0.26 -15.17 -5.50
N PRO A 94 0.55 -16.16 -5.90
CA PRO A 94 1.15 -17.12 -4.96
C PRO A 94 2.15 -16.47 -4.00
N ILE A 95 2.93 -15.49 -4.48
CA ILE A 95 3.88 -14.75 -3.63
C ILE A 95 3.15 -13.89 -2.60
N LEU A 96 1.99 -13.30 -2.97
CA LEU A 96 1.21 -12.49 -2.04
C LEU A 96 0.66 -13.39 -0.94
N GLU A 97 0.02 -14.49 -1.32
CA GLU A 97 -0.53 -15.48 -0.39
C GLU A 97 0.53 -15.96 0.62
N LYS A 98 1.70 -16.38 0.12
CA LYS A 98 2.81 -16.81 0.98
C LYS A 98 3.26 -15.69 1.93
N LYS A 99 3.40 -14.46 1.43
CA LYS A 99 3.83 -13.32 2.28
C LYS A 99 2.80 -13.04 3.36
N LEU A 100 1.51 -13.02 3.04
CA LEU A 100 0.42 -12.76 3.99
C LEU A 100 0.34 -13.79 5.12
N GLN A 101 0.73 -15.05 4.88
CA GLN A 101 0.78 -16.09 5.91
C GLN A 101 1.96 -15.95 6.89
N THR A 102 3.06 -15.30 6.46
CA THR A 102 4.31 -15.26 7.24
C THR A 102 4.43 -14.10 8.22
N LYS A 103 3.59 -13.06 8.10
CA LYS A 103 3.66 -11.84 8.92
C LYS A 103 2.28 -11.44 9.42
N LYS A 104 2.25 -10.70 10.53
CA LYS A 104 1.03 -10.04 11.01
C LYS A 104 0.77 -8.82 10.12
N PHE A 105 -0.29 -8.89 9.31
CA PHE A 105 -0.81 -7.78 8.53
C PHE A 105 -2.16 -7.33 9.08
N ILE A 106 -2.65 -6.18 8.58
CA ILE A 106 -4.03 -5.78 8.79
C ILE A 106 -4.95 -6.91 8.32
N LYS A 107 -5.91 -7.24 9.19
CA LYS A 107 -6.98 -8.19 8.89
C LYS A 107 -8.16 -7.44 8.29
N TRP A 108 -8.08 -7.13 6.99
CA TRP A 108 -9.11 -6.37 6.29
C TRP A 108 -10.47 -7.06 6.30
N ASP A 109 -10.51 -8.39 6.43
CA ASP A 109 -11.72 -9.19 6.60
C ASP A 109 -12.53 -8.81 7.86
N LEU A 110 -11.88 -8.25 8.88
CA LEU A 110 -12.57 -7.74 10.08
C LEU A 110 -13.17 -6.35 9.87
N GLU A 111 -12.72 -5.62 8.84
CA GLU A 111 -13.19 -4.27 8.48
C GLU A 111 -14.38 -4.31 7.51
N PHE A 112 -15.38 -5.14 7.82
CA PHE A 112 -16.51 -5.42 6.91
C PHE A 112 -17.33 -4.17 6.55
N VAL A 113 -17.43 -3.19 7.46
CA VAL A 113 -18.15 -1.93 7.20
C VAL A 113 -17.43 -1.15 6.10
N PHE A 114 -16.10 -1.06 6.21
CA PHE A 114 -15.26 -0.40 5.21
C PHE A 114 -15.31 -1.13 3.87
N LEU A 115 -15.13 -2.45 3.85
CA LEU A 115 -15.19 -3.24 2.61
C LEU A 115 -16.55 -3.10 1.91
N LYS A 116 -17.65 -3.10 2.68
CA LYS A 116 -19.00 -2.87 2.15
C LYS A 116 -19.18 -1.49 1.54
N ASP A 117 -18.64 -0.46 2.19
CA ASP A 117 -18.72 0.91 1.68
C ASP A 117 -17.84 1.10 0.44
N LEU A 118 -16.62 0.58 0.47
CA LEU A 118 -15.69 0.60 -0.66
C LEU A 118 -16.27 -0.11 -1.89
N MET A 119 -16.80 -1.32 -1.72
CA MET A 119 -17.48 -2.08 -2.79
C MET A 119 -18.66 -1.28 -3.37
N ARG A 120 -19.45 -0.61 -2.52
CA ARG A 120 -20.58 0.22 -2.97
C ARG A 120 -20.09 1.45 -3.74
N LYS A 121 -19.07 2.15 -3.25
CA LYS A 121 -18.47 3.32 -3.91
C LYS A 121 -17.93 2.94 -5.29
N ILE A 122 -17.20 1.82 -5.38
CA ILE A 122 -16.68 1.31 -6.65
C ILE A 122 -17.81 0.98 -7.61
N THR A 123 -18.83 0.22 -7.18
CA THR A 123 -19.88 -0.27 -8.07
C THR A 123 -20.92 0.78 -8.47
N SER A 124 -21.00 1.89 -7.73
CA SER A 124 -21.87 3.04 -8.06
C SER A 124 -21.16 4.13 -8.86
N ASP A 125 -19.84 4.07 -9.00
CA ASP A 125 -19.07 5.07 -9.71
C ASP A 125 -19.30 5.01 -11.23
N THR A 126 -19.24 6.18 -11.85
CA THR A 126 -19.43 6.38 -13.29
C THR A 126 -18.41 5.60 -14.14
N PHE A 127 -17.16 5.47 -13.69
CA PHE A 127 -16.15 4.71 -14.43
C PHE A 127 -16.43 3.22 -14.39
N TYR A 128 -16.94 2.71 -13.27
CA TYR A 128 -17.36 1.32 -13.17
C TYR A 128 -18.60 1.04 -14.02
N LYS A 129 -19.59 1.94 -14.01
CA LYS A 129 -20.78 1.84 -14.85
C LYS A 129 -20.45 1.83 -16.33
N ALA A 130 -19.45 2.60 -16.77
CA ALA A 130 -18.97 2.56 -18.15
C ALA A 130 -18.27 1.23 -18.48
N TYR A 131 -17.44 0.71 -17.57
CA TYR A 131 -16.80 -0.60 -17.72
C TYR A 131 -17.82 -1.75 -17.78
N GLU A 132 -18.93 -1.64 -17.04
CA GLU A 132 -20.05 -2.60 -17.07
C GLU A 132 -20.75 -2.69 -18.43
N GLN A 133 -20.66 -1.66 -19.28
CA GLN A 133 -21.26 -1.68 -20.61
C GLN A 133 -20.34 -2.29 -21.68
N ILE A 134 -19.09 -2.63 -21.36
CA ILE A 134 -18.16 -3.21 -22.32
C ILE A 134 -18.48 -4.69 -22.49
N GLU A 135 -18.96 -5.06 -23.67
CA GLU A 135 -19.18 -6.46 -24.03
C GLU A 135 -17.83 -7.14 -24.27
N ASN A 136 -17.48 -8.13 -23.42
CA ASN A 136 -16.19 -8.83 -23.41
C ASN A 136 -14.97 -7.89 -23.28
N PRO A 137 -14.72 -7.31 -22.09
CA PRO A 137 -13.57 -6.42 -21.86
C PRO A 137 -12.24 -7.06 -22.29
N THR A 138 -11.31 -6.27 -22.83
CA THR A 138 -9.92 -6.73 -23.09
C THR A 138 -9.05 -6.57 -21.84
N TRP A 139 -7.82 -7.12 -21.88
CA TRP A 139 -6.87 -6.94 -20.78
C TRP A 139 -6.58 -5.45 -20.52
N GLU A 140 -6.48 -4.67 -21.59
CA GLU A 140 -6.26 -3.23 -21.52
C GLU A 140 -7.45 -2.51 -20.87
N ASP A 141 -8.68 -2.94 -21.15
CA ASP A 141 -9.88 -2.42 -20.49
C ASP A 141 -9.85 -2.72 -18.98
N ASP A 142 -9.50 -3.95 -18.62
CA ASP A 142 -9.38 -4.38 -17.22
C ASP A 142 -8.33 -3.56 -16.46
N VAL A 143 -7.13 -3.39 -17.05
CA VAL A 143 -6.04 -2.59 -16.48
C VAL A 143 -6.40 -1.12 -16.36
N LYS A 144 -7.05 -0.56 -17.40
CA LYS A 144 -7.47 0.84 -17.43
C LYS A 144 -8.50 1.13 -16.35
N TRP A 145 -9.53 0.28 -16.26
CA TRP A 145 -10.54 0.40 -15.22
C TRP A 145 -9.93 0.21 -13.82
N PHE A 146 -9.15 -0.85 -13.60
CA PHE A 146 -8.57 -1.15 -12.29
C PHE A 146 -7.63 -0.03 -11.82
N SER A 147 -6.77 0.49 -12.71
CA SER A 147 -5.88 1.62 -12.41
C SER A 147 -6.67 2.87 -11.99
N LYS A 148 -7.82 3.10 -12.62
CA LYS A 148 -8.71 4.23 -12.29
C LYS A 148 -9.43 4.00 -10.96
N CYS A 149 -9.92 2.79 -10.72
CA CYS A 149 -10.53 2.36 -9.46
C CYS A 149 -9.56 2.54 -8.28
N PHE A 150 -8.31 2.05 -8.41
CA PHE A 150 -7.29 2.22 -7.39
C PHE A 150 -7.06 3.69 -7.05
N LYS A 151 -6.87 4.54 -8.08
CA LYS A 151 -6.63 5.97 -7.87
C LYS A 151 -7.83 6.68 -7.20
N ASN A 152 -9.05 6.39 -7.64
CA ASN A 152 -10.25 7.11 -7.23
C ASN A 152 -10.86 6.63 -5.90
N HIS A 153 -10.61 5.38 -5.48
CA HIS A 153 -11.29 4.79 -4.33
C HIS A 153 -10.37 4.20 -3.27
N ILE A 154 -9.12 3.86 -3.61
CA ILE A 154 -8.16 3.30 -2.65
C ILE A 154 -7.13 4.37 -2.29
N ALA A 155 -6.37 4.89 -3.26
CA ALA A 155 -5.31 5.85 -3.03
C ALA A 155 -5.79 7.24 -2.54
N SER A 156 -7.09 7.55 -2.72
CA SER A 156 -7.73 8.80 -2.31
C SER A 156 -8.80 8.59 -1.22
N SER A 157 -8.78 7.45 -0.53
CA SER A 157 -9.71 7.17 0.56
C SER A 157 -9.23 7.80 1.87
N ASP A 158 -9.97 8.79 2.37
CA ASP A 158 -9.70 9.44 3.66
C ASP A 158 -9.81 8.42 4.81
N TYR A 159 -10.84 7.56 4.79
CA TYR A 159 -10.97 6.49 5.79
C TYR A 159 -9.75 5.56 5.79
N LEU A 160 -9.24 5.19 4.62
CA LEU A 160 -8.08 4.31 4.54
C LEU A 160 -6.83 5.01 5.08
N TYR A 161 -6.69 6.30 4.83
CA TYR A 161 -5.60 7.11 5.37
C TYR A 161 -5.63 7.09 6.90
N GLU A 162 -6.75 7.48 7.50
CA GLU A 162 -6.93 7.53 8.97
C GLU A 162 -6.73 6.14 9.59
N TYR A 163 -7.30 5.10 8.98
CA TYR A 163 -7.15 3.74 9.48
C TYR A 163 -5.68 3.26 9.44
N LEU A 164 -4.96 3.55 8.36
CA LEU A 164 -3.54 3.17 8.26
C LEU A 164 -2.68 3.92 9.29
N GLU A 165 -3.01 5.18 9.58
CA GLU A 165 -2.34 5.99 10.61
C GLU A 165 -2.50 5.38 12.00
N ASP A 166 -3.72 4.99 12.36
CA ASP A 166 -4.01 4.31 13.62
C ASP A 166 -3.24 2.98 13.76
N GLN A 167 -3.05 2.25 12.66
CA GLN A 167 -2.32 0.98 12.67
C GLN A 167 -0.80 1.16 12.75
N GLN A 168 -0.24 2.16 12.07
CA GLN A 168 1.18 2.44 12.04
C GLN A 168 1.46 3.87 11.61
N ILE A 169 1.88 4.70 12.58
CA ILE A 169 2.17 6.12 12.36
C ILE A 169 3.28 6.40 11.34
N THR A 170 4.13 5.43 11.01
CA THR A 170 5.15 5.60 9.95
C THR A 170 4.62 5.37 8.54
N TRP A 171 3.40 4.83 8.37
CA TRP A 171 2.88 4.45 7.06
C TRP A 171 2.35 5.61 6.23
N ILE A 172 1.73 6.61 6.85
CA ILE A 172 1.18 7.78 6.15
C ILE A 172 2.26 8.58 5.42
N ASP A 173 3.47 8.69 5.99
CA ASP A 173 4.61 9.32 5.32
C ASP A 173 5.05 8.53 4.06
N ASP A 174 4.90 7.21 4.07
CA ASP A 174 5.25 6.32 2.96
C ASP A 174 4.12 6.14 1.95
N LEU A 175 2.87 6.39 2.35
CA LEU A 175 1.67 6.09 1.57
C LEU A 175 1.67 6.76 0.18
N PRO A 176 2.04 8.04 0.00
CA PRO A 176 2.12 8.66 -1.31
C PRO A 176 3.10 7.95 -2.26
N LEU A 177 4.25 7.50 -1.73
CA LEU A 177 5.24 6.76 -2.50
C LEU A 177 4.70 5.39 -2.89
N VAL A 178 4.16 4.64 -1.92
CA VAL A 178 3.64 3.29 -2.15
C VAL A 178 2.48 3.34 -3.15
N ASN A 179 1.57 4.31 -3.03
CA ASN A 179 0.50 4.54 -4.00
C ASN A 179 1.03 4.85 -5.40
N THR A 180 2.09 5.66 -5.50
CA THR A 180 2.74 5.96 -6.78
C THR A 180 3.39 4.72 -7.39
N PHE A 181 4.06 3.91 -6.57
CA PHE A 181 4.67 2.66 -6.99
C PHE A 181 3.61 1.68 -7.52
N LEU A 182 2.59 1.37 -6.71
CA LEU A 182 1.48 0.50 -7.10
C LEU A 182 0.77 1.01 -8.36
N SER A 183 0.48 2.31 -8.45
CA SER A 183 -0.15 2.91 -9.64
C SER A 183 0.66 2.72 -10.92
N LYS A 184 1.99 2.72 -10.82
CA LYS A 184 2.88 2.45 -11.96
C LYS A 184 2.92 0.96 -12.27
N SER A 185 3.05 0.12 -11.25
CA SER A 185 3.05 -1.34 -11.38
C SER A 185 1.79 -1.86 -12.03
N PHE A 186 0.61 -1.37 -11.64
CA PHE A 186 -0.67 -1.79 -12.19
C PHE A 186 -0.81 -1.50 -13.69
N LYS A 187 -0.22 -0.40 -14.17
CA LYS A 187 -0.21 -0.06 -15.59
C LYS A 187 0.75 -0.92 -16.43
N GLN A 188 1.69 -1.59 -15.77
CA GLN A 188 2.72 -2.41 -16.40
C GLN A 188 2.42 -3.91 -16.28
N LEU A 189 1.25 -4.27 -15.75
CA LEU A 189 0.87 -5.68 -15.65
C LEU A 189 0.64 -6.26 -17.04
N GLU A 190 1.08 -7.50 -17.21
CA GLU A 190 0.96 -8.26 -18.45
C GLU A 190 0.00 -9.43 -18.25
N GLU A 191 -0.86 -9.67 -19.23
CA GLU A 191 -1.87 -10.73 -19.14
C GLU A 191 -1.20 -12.10 -18.97
N GLY A 192 -1.67 -12.87 -17.99
CA GLY A 192 -1.18 -14.23 -17.69
C GLY A 192 0.22 -14.30 -17.05
N LYS A 193 0.91 -13.16 -16.85
CA LYS A 193 2.24 -13.09 -16.27
C LYS A 193 2.18 -12.61 -14.83
N PHE A 194 2.08 -13.54 -13.88
CA PHE A 194 2.07 -13.22 -12.44
C PHE A 194 3.30 -12.42 -12.01
N GLU A 195 4.46 -12.71 -12.60
CA GLU A 195 5.73 -12.03 -12.36
C GLU A 195 5.73 -10.53 -12.71
N SER A 196 4.76 -10.06 -13.49
CA SER A 196 4.62 -8.63 -13.81
C SER A 196 4.17 -7.80 -12.61
N LEU A 197 3.60 -8.41 -11.56
CA LEU A 197 3.33 -7.73 -10.29
C LEU A 197 4.57 -7.77 -9.39
N PRO A 198 5.22 -6.62 -9.13
CA PRO A 198 6.43 -6.61 -8.33
C PRO A 198 6.13 -6.80 -6.83
N PHE A 199 6.99 -7.57 -6.17
CA PHE A 199 7.01 -7.74 -4.71
C PHE A 199 8.36 -7.28 -4.18
N PRO A 200 8.63 -5.96 -4.13
CA PRO A 200 9.92 -5.47 -3.65
C PRO A 200 10.15 -5.95 -2.21
N GLU A 201 11.39 -6.28 -1.89
CA GLU A 201 11.78 -6.74 -0.56
C GLU A 201 12.74 -5.75 0.10
N PHE A 202 12.72 -5.75 1.43
CA PHE A 202 13.69 -5.02 2.22
C PHE A 202 14.96 -5.86 2.33
N GLU A 203 16.09 -5.27 1.93
CA GLU A 203 17.39 -5.91 1.97
C GLU A 203 18.37 -5.05 2.78
N LYS A 204 18.97 -5.64 3.83
CA LYS A 204 19.92 -4.93 4.70
C LYS A 204 21.23 -4.52 4.00
N HIS A 205 21.55 -5.13 2.87
CA HIS A 205 22.77 -4.84 2.10
C HIS A 205 22.50 -3.94 0.89
N HIS A 206 21.25 -3.50 0.70
CA HIS A 206 20.94 -2.57 -0.39
C HIS A 206 21.68 -1.25 -0.19
N GLU A 207 22.33 -0.75 -1.25
CA GLU A 207 23.20 0.44 -1.19
C GLU A 207 22.49 1.64 -0.55
N ASP A 208 21.25 1.94 -0.97
CA ASP A 208 20.48 3.06 -0.42
C ASP A 208 20.18 2.89 1.08
N PHE A 209 19.98 1.66 1.57
CA PHE A 209 19.74 1.43 3.00
C PHE A 209 21.02 1.58 3.81
N VAL A 210 22.14 1.02 3.33
CA VAL A 210 23.48 1.20 3.94
C VAL A 210 23.83 2.68 4.01
N PHE A 211 23.62 3.42 2.91
CA PHE A 211 23.77 4.87 2.87
C PHE A 211 22.94 5.57 3.95
N GLY A 212 21.66 5.22 4.11
CA GLY A 212 20.79 5.81 5.14
C GLY A 212 21.27 5.52 6.56
N ARG A 213 21.69 4.28 6.82
CA ARG A 213 22.22 3.85 8.11
C ARG A 213 23.48 4.63 8.47
N GLU A 214 24.45 4.71 7.56
CA GLU A 214 25.68 5.49 7.76
C GLU A 214 25.40 6.98 7.92
N LEU A 215 24.45 7.53 7.15
CA LEU A 215 24.07 8.93 7.25
C LEU A 215 23.49 9.23 8.64
N LEU A 216 22.62 8.38 9.17
CA LEU A 216 22.06 8.54 10.51
C LEU A 216 23.14 8.46 11.59
N GLU A 217 24.03 7.46 11.52
CA GLU A 217 25.16 7.30 12.45
C GLU A 217 26.05 8.55 12.46
N LYS A 218 26.44 9.05 11.28
CA LYS A 218 27.28 10.25 11.15
C LYS A 218 26.55 11.52 11.60
N THR A 219 25.25 11.63 11.34
CA THR A 219 24.46 12.80 11.73
C THR A 219 24.38 12.90 13.25
N ILE A 220 24.04 11.79 13.94
CA ILE A 220 23.94 11.76 15.40
C ILE A 220 25.32 11.94 16.06
N ALA A 221 26.35 11.27 15.54
CA ALA A 221 27.69 11.36 16.12
C ALA A 221 28.31 12.77 16.05
N ASN A 222 27.91 13.57 15.05
CA ASN A 222 28.44 14.92 14.82
C ASN A 222 27.41 16.02 15.10
N ASP A 223 26.32 15.73 15.82
CA ASP A 223 25.19 16.64 16.01
C ASP A 223 25.62 18.04 16.51
N LEU A 224 26.47 18.10 17.55
CA LEU A 224 26.99 19.38 18.08
C LEU A 224 27.75 20.19 17.04
N GLN A 225 28.61 19.54 16.24
CA GLN A 225 29.37 20.22 15.19
C GLN A 225 28.45 20.74 14.08
N LEU A 226 27.48 19.91 13.67
CA LEU A 226 26.51 20.26 12.63
C LEU A 226 25.62 21.42 13.09
N GLN A 227 25.19 21.44 14.35
CA GLN A 227 24.43 22.56 14.93
C GLN A 227 25.24 23.86 14.91
N HIS A 228 26.50 23.82 15.33
CA HIS A 228 27.38 25.00 15.28
C HIS A 228 27.60 25.51 13.85
N GLU A 229 27.67 24.62 12.84
CA GLU A 229 27.79 25.04 11.44
C GLU A 229 26.54 25.76 10.89
N LEU A 230 25.37 25.52 11.50
CA LEU A 230 24.08 26.12 11.16
C LEU A 230 23.85 27.48 11.84
N GLU A 231 24.56 27.78 12.93
CA GLU A 231 24.46 29.07 13.62
C GLU A 231 24.73 30.24 12.66
N GLY A 232 23.78 31.17 12.58
CA GLY A 232 23.85 32.34 11.70
C GLY A 232 23.67 32.06 10.20
N LYS A 233 23.35 30.82 9.81
CA LYS A 233 23.09 30.42 8.40
C LYS A 233 21.65 29.96 8.13
N THR A 234 20.84 29.79 9.16
CA THR A 234 19.38 29.63 9.03
C THR A 234 18.70 31.01 8.98
N PRO A 235 17.68 31.21 8.11
CA PRO A 235 16.88 32.43 8.07
C PRO A 235 16.25 32.81 9.41
#